data_AF-A0A8T3XP72-F1
#
_entry.id   AF-A0A8T3XP72-F1
#
_cell.length_a   1.000
_cell.length_b   1.000
_cell.length_c   1.000
_cell.angle_alpha   90.00
_cell.angle_beta   90.00
_cell.angle_gamma   90.00
#
_symmetry.space_group_name_H-M   'P 1'
#
loop_
_entity.id
_entity.type
_entity.pdbx_description
1 polymer ?
#
loop_
_entity_poly.entity_id
_entity_poly.type
_entity_poly.pdbx_seq_one_letter_code
_entity_poly.pdbx_strand_id
1 'polypeptide(L)'
;MFRKYAIIGLLGLTIALYGIFSAIYLDNIFWYSYFAIGATIFLSYVTYHITNKSLIKKFEKDKFDVIKKYFYYVVIGISIEVIFNYFLDLWSYPKYSLYDNIVNVFIIGYPFALFLLYESFLIINKKFNFVSSIIIGTILNTFLNELPNTFVHEWVYNIPNLNLEILNINIFVFF
;
A
#
# COMPACT_ATOMS: atom_id res chain seq x y z
N MET A 1 21.58 9.57 15.70
CA MET A 1 20.15 9.30 15.41
C MET A 1 19.82 9.53 13.93
N PHE A 2 20.07 10.71 13.36
CA PHE A 2 19.80 11.02 11.94
C PHE A 2 20.34 10.01 10.90
N ARG A 3 21.61 9.58 11.03
CA ARG A 3 22.21 8.61 10.08
C ARG A 3 21.49 7.26 10.02
N LYS A 4 20.94 6.79 11.14
CA LYS A 4 20.25 5.49 11.22
C LYS A 4 18.96 5.52 10.38
N TYR A 5 18.13 6.55 10.53
CA TYR A 5 16.90 6.65 9.76
C TYR A 5 17.14 6.90 8.28
N ALA A 6 18.21 7.64 7.92
CA ALA A 6 18.57 7.84 6.53
C ALA A 6 18.92 6.53 5.82
N ILE A 7 19.68 5.63 6.48
CA ILE A 7 19.97 4.30 5.94
C ILE A 7 18.69 3.48 5.78
N ILE A 8 17.82 3.47 6.80
CA ILE A 8 16.54 2.77 6.76
C ILE A 8 15.66 3.29 5.62
N GLY A 9 15.57 4.61 5.46
CA GLY A 9 14.82 5.26 4.39
C GLY A 9 15.37 4.90 3.00
N LEU A 10 16.68 4.93 2.81
CA LEU A 10 17.33 4.53 1.55
C LEU A 10 17.08 3.06 1.22
N LEU A 11 17.18 2.16 2.20
CA LEU A 11 16.84 0.75 2.01
C LEU A 11 15.37 0.58 1.63
N GLY A 12 14.46 1.28 2.31
CA GLY A 12 13.05 1.30 1.94
C GLY A 12 12.82 1.75 0.49
N LEU A 13 13.50 2.83 0.07
CA LEU A 13 13.41 3.33 -1.30
C LEU A 13 13.93 2.30 -2.31
N THR A 14 15.07 1.67 -2.05
CA THR A 14 15.63 0.64 -2.93
C THR A 14 14.67 -0.55 -3.07
N ILE A 15 14.07 -1.01 -1.97
CA ILE A 15 13.09 -2.11 -1.99
C ILE A 15 11.84 -1.70 -2.76
N ALA A 16 11.35 -0.47 -2.58
CA ALA A 16 10.18 0.04 -3.29
C ALA A 16 10.41 0.11 -4.81
N LEU A 17 11.56 0.66 -5.21
CA LEU A 17 11.97 0.74 -6.61
C LEU A 17 12.19 -0.65 -7.21
N TYR A 18 12.76 -1.59 -6.44
CA TYR A 18 12.87 -2.97 -6.87
C TYR A 18 11.49 -3.61 -7.10
N GLY A 19 10.51 -3.37 -6.22
CA GLY A 19 9.13 -3.81 -6.42
C GLY A 19 8.59 -3.32 -7.76
N ILE A 20 8.60 -2.01 -8.01
CA ILE A 20 8.12 -1.43 -9.27
C ILE A 20 8.90 -1.99 -10.48
N PHE A 21 10.22 -2.07 -10.40
CA PHE A 21 11.04 -2.62 -11.47
C PHE A 21 10.69 -4.08 -11.76
N SER A 22 10.52 -4.89 -10.72
CA SER A 22 10.17 -6.31 -10.85
C SER A 22 8.77 -6.50 -11.44
N ALA A 23 7.84 -5.58 -11.19
CA ALA A 23 6.53 -5.59 -11.81
C ALA A 23 6.64 -5.35 -13.32
N ILE A 24 7.28 -4.25 -13.71
CA ILE A 24 7.28 -3.76 -15.10
C ILE A 24 8.16 -4.64 -15.99
N TYR A 25 9.33 -5.08 -15.50
CA TYR A 25 10.34 -5.70 -16.34
C TYR A 25 10.48 -7.22 -16.14
N LEU A 26 9.99 -7.76 -15.03
CA LEU A 26 10.18 -9.18 -14.68
C LEU A 26 8.87 -9.95 -14.54
N ASP A 27 7.69 -9.32 -14.70
CA ASP A 27 6.36 -9.91 -14.44
C ASP A 27 6.30 -10.61 -13.07
N ASN A 28 6.97 -10.04 -12.06
CA ASN A 28 7.06 -10.67 -10.76
C ASN A 28 5.75 -10.49 -9.99
N ILE A 29 5.03 -11.60 -9.77
CA ILE A 29 3.75 -11.60 -9.06
C ILE A 29 3.83 -11.16 -7.60
N PHE A 30 5.02 -11.12 -6.99
CA PHE A 30 5.23 -10.67 -5.61
C PHE A 30 5.72 -9.22 -5.52
N TRP A 31 5.70 -8.47 -6.63
CA TRP A 31 6.17 -7.10 -6.70
C TRP A 31 5.54 -6.20 -5.63
N TYR A 32 4.23 -6.38 -5.36
CA TYR A 32 3.49 -5.53 -4.45
C TYR A 32 3.95 -5.67 -3.00
N SER A 33 4.30 -6.88 -2.56
CA SER A 33 4.88 -7.13 -1.24
C SER A 33 6.18 -6.34 -1.05
N TYR A 34 7.08 -6.36 -2.04
CA TYR A 34 8.30 -5.55 -1.99
C TYR A 34 7.97 -4.06 -1.99
N PHE A 35 7.10 -3.63 -2.92
CA PHE A 35 6.72 -2.24 -3.06
C PHE A 35 6.10 -1.68 -1.77
N ALA A 36 5.08 -2.32 -1.21
CA ALA A 36 4.35 -1.85 -0.04
C ALA A 36 5.24 -1.77 1.20
N ILE A 37 6.10 -2.77 1.45
CA ILE A 37 7.06 -2.76 2.55
C ILE A 37 8.07 -1.62 2.35
N GLY A 38 8.72 -1.57 1.18
CA GLY A 38 9.75 -0.58 0.88
C GLY A 38 9.21 0.85 0.94
N ALA A 39 8.07 1.09 0.30
CA ALA A 39 7.42 2.39 0.24
C ALA A 39 6.98 2.84 1.64
N THR A 40 6.43 1.94 2.46
CA THR A 40 6.07 2.26 3.85
C THR A 40 7.29 2.70 4.66
N ILE A 41 8.40 1.96 4.57
CA ILE A 41 9.64 2.28 5.29
C ILE A 41 10.20 3.63 4.84
N PHE A 42 10.31 3.83 3.52
CA PHE A 42 10.79 5.08 2.94
C PHE A 42 9.90 6.26 3.33
N LEU A 43 8.58 6.10 3.18
CA LEU A 43 7.64 7.18 3.47
C LEU A 43 7.63 7.49 4.96
N SER A 44 7.76 6.49 5.84
CA SER A 44 7.89 6.73 7.28
C SER A 44 9.14 7.54 7.65
N TYR A 45 10.25 7.35 6.92
CA TYR A 45 11.43 8.20 7.05
C TYR A 45 11.14 9.64 6.61
N VAL A 46 10.50 9.82 5.45
CA VAL A 46 10.12 11.15 4.94
C VAL A 46 9.16 11.85 5.90
N THR A 47 8.11 11.17 6.35
CA THR A 47 7.13 11.69 7.30
C THR A 47 7.78 12.08 8.62
N TYR A 48 8.75 11.31 9.11
CA TYR A 48 9.51 11.68 10.31
C TYR A 48 10.14 13.07 10.18
N HIS A 49 10.80 13.33 9.05
CA HIS A 49 11.45 14.62 8.79
C HIS A 49 10.45 15.76 8.55
N ILE A 50 9.28 15.45 8.00
CA ILE A 50 8.28 16.47 7.68
C ILE A 50 7.39 16.80 8.88
N THR A 51 6.89 15.82 9.61
CA THR A 51 5.84 16.01 10.63
C THR A 51 6.30 15.68 12.05
N ASN A 52 7.46 15.02 12.20
CA ASN A 52 7.95 14.46 13.46
C ASN A 52 6.99 13.44 14.11
N LYS A 53 6.02 12.93 13.33
CA LYS A 53 5.04 11.90 13.67
C LYS A 53 5.08 10.84 12.57
N SER A 54 5.73 9.70 12.79
CA SER A 54 5.81 8.62 11.78
C SER A 54 5.79 7.25 12.44
N LEU A 55 5.54 6.21 11.64
CA LEU A 55 5.59 4.80 12.04
C LEU A 55 6.93 4.44 12.69
N ILE A 56 8.07 4.83 12.11
CA ILE A 56 9.41 4.59 12.68
C ILE A 56 9.53 5.17 14.09
N LYS A 57 9.09 6.43 14.27
CA LYS A 57 9.15 7.08 15.59
C LYS A 57 8.19 6.44 16.59
N LYS A 58 7.00 6.02 16.14
CA LYS A 58 6.04 5.30 16.98
C LYS A 58 6.58 3.94 17.39
N PHE A 59 7.21 3.22 16.47
CA PHE A 59 7.80 1.92 16.73
C PHE A 59 8.91 1.99 17.78
N GLU A 60 9.75 3.03 17.74
CA GLU A 60 10.78 3.24 18.76
C GLU A 60 10.19 3.64 20.12
N LYS A 61 9.06 4.36 20.14
CA LYS A 61 8.39 4.74 21.39
C LYS A 61 7.62 3.58 22.01
N ASP A 62 6.85 2.86 21.21
CA ASP A 62 5.99 1.75 21.62
C ASP A 62 5.78 0.78 20.45
N LYS A 63 6.60 -0.27 20.43
CA LYS A 63 6.50 -1.35 19.44
C LYS A 63 5.18 -2.11 19.51
N PHE A 64 4.56 -2.22 20.69
CA PHE A 64 3.33 -3.00 20.85
C PHE A 64 2.13 -2.26 20.27
N ASP A 65 2.07 -0.94 20.36
CA ASP A 65 1.05 -0.14 19.67
C ASP A 65 1.12 -0.32 18.15
N VAL A 66 2.32 -0.36 17.57
CA VAL A 66 2.50 -0.60 16.12
C VAL A 66 2.09 -2.02 15.73
N ILE A 67 2.48 -3.03 16.50
CA ILE A 67 2.06 -4.43 16.28
C ILE A 67 0.54 -4.56 16.38
N LYS A 68 -0.08 -3.89 17.36
CA LYS A 68 -1.53 -3.87 17.53
C LYS A 68 -2.23 -3.27 16.30
N LYS A 69 -1.71 -2.17 15.77
CA LYS A 69 -2.23 -1.54 14.53
C LYS A 69 -2.05 -2.44 13.31
N TYR A 70 -0.91 -3.10 13.20
CA TYR A 70 -0.68 -4.09 12.16
C TYR A 70 -1.75 -5.19 12.21
N PHE A 71 -2.05 -5.76 13.40
CA PHE A 71 -3.14 -6.73 13.54
C PHE A 71 -4.51 -6.15 13.20
N TYR A 72 -4.80 -4.91 13.59
CA TYR A 72 -6.05 -4.26 13.17
C TYR A 72 -6.15 -4.13 11.65
N TYR A 73 -5.05 -3.80 10.98
CA TYR A 73 -5.02 -3.71 9.53
C TYR A 73 -5.17 -5.06 8.84
N VAL A 74 -4.63 -6.14 9.43
CA VAL A 74 -4.92 -7.51 8.97
C VAL A 74 -6.42 -7.80 9.06
N VAL A 75 -7.07 -7.50 10.19
CA VAL A 75 -8.52 -7.72 10.38
C VAL A 75 -9.35 -6.88 9.40
N ILE A 76 -8.96 -5.63 9.17
CA ILE A 76 -9.60 -4.77 8.17
C ILE A 76 -9.43 -5.38 6.77
N GLY A 77 -8.23 -5.82 6.40
CA GLY A 77 -7.96 -6.48 5.12
C GLY A 77 -8.80 -7.73 4.92
N ILE A 78 -8.90 -8.59 5.94
CA ILE A 78 -9.79 -9.76 5.92
C ILE A 78 -11.25 -9.34 5.70
N SER A 79 -11.70 -8.29 6.39
CA SER A 79 -13.07 -7.79 6.24
C SER A 79 -13.32 -7.26 4.83
N ILE A 80 -12.34 -6.56 4.24
CA ILE A 80 -12.41 -6.05 2.87
C ILE A 80 -12.52 -7.24 1.90
N GLU A 81 -11.65 -8.24 2.00
CA GLU A 81 -11.71 -9.43 1.12
C GLU A 81 -13.04 -10.19 1.27
N VAL A 82 -13.52 -10.40 2.49
CA VAL A 82 -14.78 -11.12 2.69
C VAL A 82 -15.96 -10.32 2.10
N ILE A 83 -16.03 -9.01 2.36
CA ILE A 83 -17.16 -8.20 1.91
C ILE A 83 -17.12 -7.97 0.40
N PHE A 84 -15.97 -7.57 -0.14
CA PHE A 84 -15.89 -7.05 -1.50
C PHE A 84 -15.41 -8.09 -2.52
N ASN A 85 -14.56 -9.03 -2.12
CA ASN A 85 -14.15 -10.12 -3.02
C ASN A 85 -15.12 -11.31 -2.88
N TYR A 86 -15.29 -11.88 -1.69
CA TYR A 86 -16.10 -13.09 -1.53
C TYR A 86 -17.60 -12.89 -1.79
N PHE A 87 -18.21 -11.81 -1.27
CA PHE A 87 -19.65 -11.57 -1.48
C PHE A 87 -19.99 -10.82 -2.77
N LEU A 88 -19.12 -9.91 -3.22
CA LEU A 88 -19.40 -9.02 -4.35
C LEU A 88 -18.58 -9.35 -5.61
N ASP A 89 -17.61 -10.26 -5.54
CA ASP A 89 -16.72 -10.66 -6.64
C ASP A 89 -16.15 -9.45 -7.40
N LEU A 90 -15.66 -8.44 -6.67
CA LEU A 90 -15.17 -7.20 -7.29
C LEU A 90 -13.76 -7.34 -7.86
N TRP A 91 -12.95 -8.27 -7.37
CA TRP A 91 -11.62 -8.57 -7.90
C TRP A 91 -11.20 -10.00 -7.63
N SER A 92 -10.19 -10.48 -8.36
CA SER A 92 -9.59 -11.78 -8.17
C SER A 92 -8.07 -11.73 -8.25
N TYR A 93 -7.40 -12.74 -7.69
CA TYR A 93 -5.94 -12.91 -7.70
C TYR A 93 -5.56 -14.13 -8.55
N PRO A 94 -5.58 -14.03 -9.89
CA PRO A 94 -5.51 -15.19 -10.78
C PRO A 94 -4.17 -15.95 -10.72
N LYS A 95 -3.09 -15.25 -10.34
CA LYS A 95 -1.73 -15.81 -10.31
C LYS A 95 -1.32 -16.37 -8.94
N TYR A 96 -2.14 -16.22 -7.89
CA TYR A 96 -1.78 -16.63 -6.53
C TYR A 96 -2.33 -18.00 -6.16
N SER A 97 -1.47 -18.82 -5.56
CA SER A 97 -1.93 -19.97 -4.77
C SER A 97 -2.62 -19.50 -3.48
N LEU A 98 -3.34 -20.39 -2.79
CA LEU A 98 -3.93 -20.09 -1.49
C LEU A 98 -2.88 -19.57 -0.48
N TYR A 99 -1.71 -20.22 -0.46
CA TYR A 99 -0.62 -19.83 0.44
C TYR A 99 -0.10 -18.43 0.10
N ASP A 100 0.14 -18.17 -1.19
CA ASP A 100 0.62 -16.87 -1.66
C ASP A 100 -0.38 -15.77 -1.35
N ASN A 101 -1.68 -16.05 -1.48
CA ASN A 101 -2.74 -15.11 -1.14
C ASN A 101 -2.72 -14.77 0.36
N ILE A 102 -2.68 -15.78 1.24
CA ILE A 102 -2.58 -15.57 2.70
C ILE A 102 -1.40 -14.67 3.06
N VAL A 103 -0.22 -14.97 2.51
CA VAL A 103 1.01 -14.24 2.86
C VAL A 103 1.05 -12.85 2.21
N ASN A 104 0.88 -12.76 0.91
CA ASN A 104 1.12 -11.53 0.15
C ASN A 104 -0.05 -10.57 0.19
N VAL A 105 -1.29 -11.05 0.32
CA VAL A 105 -2.48 -10.18 0.41
C VAL A 105 -2.77 -9.82 1.87
N PHE A 106 -2.99 -10.81 2.74
CA PHE A 106 -3.49 -10.54 4.10
C PHE A 106 -2.40 -10.14 5.09
N ILE A 107 -1.27 -10.86 5.09
CA ILE A 107 -0.20 -10.63 6.06
C ILE A 107 0.67 -9.44 5.64
N ILE A 108 0.94 -9.29 4.34
CA ILE A 108 1.83 -8.23 3.84
C ILE A 108 1.03 -7.09 3.19
N GLY A 109 0.29 -7.38 2.12
CA GLY A 109 -0.38 -6.40 1.27
C GLY A 109 -1.21 -5.40 2.06
N TYR A 110 -2.31 -5.85 2.69
CA TYR A 110 -3.23 -4.97 3.40
C TYR A 110 -2.58 -4.16 4.53
N PRO A 111 -1.80 -4.75 5.47
CA PRO A 111 -1.18 -3.99 6.53
C PRO A 111 -0.23 -2.92 6.03
N PHE A 112 0.63 -3.24 5.06
CA PHE A 112 1.61 -2.28 4.55
C PHE A 112 0.96 -1.26 3.61
N ALA A 113 -0.06 -1.60 2.84
CA ALA A 113 -0.85 -0.64 2.07
C ALA A 113 -1.52 0.41 2.98
N LEU A 114 -2.10 -0.02 4.10
CA LEU A 114 -2.73 0.88 5.06
C LEU A 114 -1.70 1.71 5.84
N PHE A 115 -0.52 1.17 6.14
CA PHE A 115 0.57 1.99 6.68
C PHE A 115 1.08 3.02 5.66
N LEU A 116 1.22 2.64 4.39
CA LEU A 116 1.61 3.56 3.32
C LEU A 116 0.60 4.70 3.15
N LEU A 117 -0.70 4.37 3.16
CA LEU A 117 -1.78 5.35 3.12
C LEU A 117 -1.75 6.27 4.35
N TYR A 118 -1.49 5.72 5.54
CA TYR A 118 -1.35 6.50 6.77
C TYR A 118 -0.19 7.49 6.71
N GLU A 119 0.99 7.05 6.27
CA GLU A 119 2.16 7.92 6.13
C GLU A 119 1.94 9.00 5.05
N SER A 120 1.33 8.63 3.93
CA SER A 120 0.90 9.56 2.87
C SER A 120 -0.01 10.65 3.42
N PHE A 121 -1.05 10.25 4.15
CA PHE A 121 -2.01 11.15 4.76
C PHE A 121 -1.33 12.16 5.69
N LEU A 122 -0.40 11.71 6.55
CA LEU A 122 0.30 12.60 7.46
C LEU A 122 1.12 13.68 6.73
N ILE A 123 1.78 13.32 5.63
CA ILE A 123 2.55 14.27 4.81
C ILE A 123 1.60 15.29 4.16
N ILE A 124 0.52 14.83 3.54
CA ILE A 124 -0.42 15.68 2.80
C ILE A 124 -1.16 16.61 3.76
N ASN A 125 -1.62 16.10 4.91
CA ASN A 125 -2.34 16.85 5.93
C ASN A 125 -1.49 17.90 6.65
N LYS A 126 -0.18 17.95 6.39
CA LYS A 126 0.65 19.09 6.81
C LYS A 126 0.37 20.34 5.99
N LYS A 127 -0.04 20.19 4.72
CA LYS A 127 -0.27 21.30 3.78
C LYS A 127 -1.74 21.51 3.43
N PHE A 128 -2.55 20.46 3.48
CA PHE A 128 -3.96 20.48 3.10
C PHE A 128 -4.87 20.19 4.30
N ASN A 129 -6.16 20.52 4.17
CA ASN A 129 -7.15 20.15 5.17
C ASN A 129 -7.41 18.63 5.17
N PHE A 130 -8.13 18.15 6.19
CA PHE A 130 -8.39 16.72 6.39
C PHE A 130 -9.04 16.05 5.16
N VAL A 131 -10.10 16.64 4.62
CA VAL A 131 -10.86 16.08 3.49
C VAL A 131 -10.00 16.03 2.23
N SER A 132 -9.34 17.13 1.89
CA SER A 132 -8.41 17.18 0.75
C SER A 132 -7.27 16.19 0.91
N SER A 133 -6.79 15.95 2.14
CA SER A 133 -5.72 14.99 2.40
C SER A 133 -6.17 13.54 2.19
N ILE A 134 -7.41 13.21 2.52
CA ILE A 134 -8.00 11.90 2.20
C ILE A 134 -8.11 11.74 0.68
N ILE A 135 -8.66 12.74 -0.02
CA ILE A 135 -8.87 12.66 -1.47
C ILE A 135 -7.53 12.51 -2.20
N ILE A 136 -6.59 13.43 -1.95
CA ILE A 136 -5.27 13.40 -2.60
C ILE A 136 -4.50 12.14 -2.21
N GLY A 137 -4.55 11.75 -0.94
CA GLY A 137 -3.89 10.55 -0.44
C GLY A 137 -4.41 9.29 -1.13
N THR A 138 -5.73 9.16 -1.26
CA THR A 138 -6.36 8.02 -1.95
C THR A 138 -5.95 7.98 -3.41
N ILE A 139 -6.09 9.10 -4.14
CA ILE A 139 -5.70 9.18 -5.55
C ILE A 139 -4.24 8.77 -5.76
N LEU A 140 -3.31 9.35 -4.98
CA LEU A 140 -1.89 9.04 -5.10
C LEU A 140 -1.60 7.57 -4.83
N ASN A 141 -2.17 6.99 -3.78
CA ASN A 141 -1.94 5.58 -3.46
C ASN A 141 -2.57 4.64 -4.50
N THR A 142 -3.75 4.97 -5.03
CA THR A 142 -4.36 4.21 -6.14
C THR A 142 -3.44 4.20 -7.36
N PHE A 143 -2.94 5.36 -7.80
CA PHE A 143 -2.02 5.41 -8.94
C PHE A 143 -0.73 4.61 -8.70
N LEU A 144 -0.16 4.70 -7.49
CA LEU A 144 1.07 3.97 -7.15
C LEU A 144 0.88 2.45 -7.15
N ASN A 145 -0.32 1.97 -6.78
CA ASN A 145 -0.62 0.55 -6.72
C ASN A 145 -1.06 0.01 -8.09
N GLU A 146 -1.90 0.74 -8.81
CA GLU A 146 -2.50 0.24 -10.05
C GLU A 146 -1.58 0.34 -11.25
N LEU A 147 -0.71 1.37 -11.32
CA LEU A 147 0.15 1.55 -12.49
C LEU A 147 1.08 0.35 -12.72
N PRO A 148 1.82 -0.17 -11.72
CA PRO A 148 2.63 -1.37 -11.93
C PRO A 148 1.77 -2.63 -12.10
N ASN A 149 0.59 -2.69 -11.48
CA ASN A 149 -0.33 -3.82 -11.62
C ASN A 149 -0.86 -3.97 -13.06
N THR A 150 -0.91 -2.91 -13.87
CA THR A 150 -1.29 -3.01 -15.29
C THR A 150 -0.36 -3.93 -16.11
N PHE A 151 0.87 -4.18 -15.64
CA PHE A 151 1.83 -5.06 -16.30
C PHE A 151 1.75 -6.50 -15.77
N VAL A 152 1.61 -6.67 -14.46
CA VAL A 152 1.69 -7.98 -13.81
C VAL A 152 0.35 -8.67 -13.70
N HIS A 153 -0.74 -7.90 -13.63
CA HIS A 153 -2.08 -8.42 -13.35
C HIS A 153 -2.10 -9.34 -12.11
N GLU A 154 -1.49 -8.85 -11.02
CA GLU A 154 -1.51 -9.55 -9.73
C GLU A 154 -2.95 -9.64 -9.21
N TRP A 155 -3.69 -8.53 -9.26
CA TRP A 155 -5.14 -8.49 -9.08
C TRP A 155 -5.83 -8.00 -10.34
N VAL A 156 -7.02 -8.53 -10.60
CA VAL A 156 -7.86 -8.19 -11.75
C VAL A 156 -9.26 -7.84 -11.24
N TYR A 157 -9.78 -6.68 -11.66
CA TYR A 157 -11.13 -6.25 -11.31
C TYR A 157 -12.18 -6.95 -12.18
N ASN A 158 -13.25 -7.39 -11.54
CA ASN A 158 -14.36 -8.14 -12.15
C ASN A 158 -15.64 -7.28 -12.27
N ILE A 159 -15.51 -5.95 -12.22
CA ILE A 159 -16.65 -5.03 -12.08
C ILE A 159 -17.39 -4.90 -13.43
N PRO A 160 -18.67 -5.29 -13.52
CA PRO A 160 -19.43 -5.13 -14.75
C PRO A 160 -19.79 -3.64 -14.99
N ASN A 161 -19.55 -3.17 -16.21
CA ASN A 161 -20.09 -1.93 -16.81
C ASN A 161 -19.58 -0.56 -16.30
N LEU A 162 -18.43 -0.46 -15.63
CA LEU A 162 -17.81 0.83 -15.29
C LEU A 162 -16.29 0.79 -15.51
N ASN A 163 -15.86 1.05 -16.75
CA ASN A 163 -14.45 1.32 -17.06
C ASN A 163 -14.24 2.84 -17.12
N LEU A 164 -13.73 3.42 -16.03
CA LEU A 164 -13.20 4.78 -16.04
C LEU A 164 -11.67 4.67 -16.00
N GLU A 165 -11.11 4.55 -17.21
CA GLU A 165 -9.68 4.44 -17.46
C GLU A 165 -9.09 5.84 -17.68
N ILE A 166 -8.08 6.23 -16.89
CA ILE A 166 -7.20 7.35 -17.26
C ILE A 166 -5.80 6.75 -17.41
N LEU A 167 -5.19 6.92 -18.58
CA LEU A 167 -3.90 6.30 -18.94
C LEU A 167 -3.91 4.76 -18.84
N ASN A 168 -5.03 4.11 -19.20
CA ASN A 168 -5.25 2.66 -19.07
C ASN A 168 -5.21 2.14 -17.62
N ILE A 169 -5.37 3.03 -16.64
CA ILE A 169 -5.47 2.70 -15.21
C ILE A 169 -6.92 2.90 -14.78
N ASN A 170 -7.54 1.87 -14.20
CA ASN A 170 -8.86 1.98 -13.59
C ASN A 170 -8.77 2.78 -12.29
N ILE A 171 -9.38 3.97 -12.27
CA ILE A 171 -9.17 4.96 -11.18
C ILE A 171 -10.37 5.07 -10.23
N PHE A 172 -11.53 4.52 -10.60
CA PHE A 172 -12.71 4.54 -9.73
C PHE A 172 -13.46 3.21 -9.68
N VAL A 173 -13.64 2.73 -8.45
CA VAL A 173 -14.70 1.82 -8.02
C VAL A 173 -15.55 2.62 -7.04
N PHE A 174 -16.80 2.96 -7.39
CA PHE A 174 -17.74 3.61 -6.48
C PHE A 174 -18.86 2.66 -6.06
N PHE A 175 -19.22 2.79 -4.78
CA PHE A 175 -20.16 2.02 -3.95
C PHE A 175 -21.60 1.96 -4.47
#